data_AF-A0A430B3H2-F1
#
_entry.id   AF-A0A430B3H2-F1
#
_cell.length_a   1.000
_cell.length_b   1.000
_cell.length_c   1.000
_cell.angle_alpha   90.00
_cell.angle_beta   90.00
_cell.angle_gamma   90.00
#
_symmetry.space_group_name_H-M   'P 1'
#
loop_
_entity.id
_entity.type
_entity.pdbx_description
1 polymer ?
#
loop_
_entity_poly.entity_id
_entity_poly.type
_entity_poly.pdbx_seq_one_letter_code
_entity_poly.pdbx_strand_id
1 'polypeptide(L)'
;MEQSSLIKKELAQALHAHIMLLKDIDTIDHDSEEALRFVFRSLGFMLERIPEALVSDNEEDLYFAAFQYYNLLAELKSNLALSYPHLSIDLHNFPDSHVAILNDWWEKKTGLKVDEPTKQTMSIHS
;
A
#
# COMPACT_ATOMS: atom_id res chain seq x y z
N MET A 1 -17.43 9.50 -10.16
CA MET A 1 -16.77 10.73 -10.69
C MET A 1 -15.90 11.43 -9.65
N GLU A 2 -16.43 11.99 -8.55
CA GLU A 2 -15.57 12.65 -7.55
C GLU A 2 -14.64 11.66 -6.82
N GLN A 3 -15.19 10.50 -6.40
CA GLN A 3 -14.42 9.45 -5.71
C GLN A 3 -13.32 8.83 -6.58
N SER A 4 -13.63 8.49 -7.83
CA SER A 4 -12.66 7.94 -8.79
C SER A 4 -11.50 8.92 -9.03
N SER A 5 -11.76 10.23 -9.06
CA SER A 5 -10.71 11.24 -9.18
C SER A 5 -9.81 11.30 -7.94
N LEU A 6 -10.36 11.12 -6.73
CA LEU A 6 -9.58 11.10 -5.50
C LEU A 6 -8.69 9.85 -5.42
N ILE A 7 -9.23 8.69 -5.77
CA ILE A 7 -8.47 7.43 -5.85
C ILE A 7 -7.34 7.55 -6.86
N LYS A 8 -7.60 8.06 -8.08
CA LYS A 8 -6.55 8.29 -9.09
C LYS A 8 -5.44 9.20 -8.54
N LYS A 9 -5.80 10.24 -7.79
CA LYS A 9 -4.83 11.13 -7.15
C LYS A 9 -3.96 10.39 -6.14
N GLU A 10 -4.55 9.58 -5.26
CA GLU A 10 -3.78 8.81 -4.27
C GLU A 10 -2.86 7.77 -4.91
N LEU A 11 -3.34 7.06 -5.93
CA LEU A 11 -2.51 6.11 -6.68
C LEU A 11 -1.34 6.79 -7.39
N ALA A 12 -1.56 7.98 -7.95
CA ALA A 12 -0.47 8.78 -8.52
C ALA A 12 0.52 9.25 -7.44
N GLN A 13 0.03 9.61 -6.25
CA GLN A 13 0.88 9.95 -5.10
C GLN A 13 1.70 8.75 -4.62
N ALA A 14 1.12 7.54 -4.61
CA ALA A 14 1.83 6.32 -4.26
C ALA A 14 2.98 6.01 -5.23
N LEU A 15 2.75 6.16 -6.54
CA LEU A 15 3.82 6.05 -7.54
C LEU A 15 4.91 7.11 -7.32
N HIS A 16 4.52 8.35 -7.00
CA HIS A 16 5.47 9.41 -6.71
C HIS A 16 6.30 9.12 -5.45
N ALA A 17 5.66 8.67 -4.37
CA ALA A 17 6.33 8.28 -3.13
C ALA A 17 7.34 7.15 -3.39
N HIS A 18 6.99 6.17 -4.23
CA HIS A 18 7.92 5.11 -4.63
C HIS A 18 9.14 5.65 -5.39
N ILE A 19 8.94 6.58 -6.33
CA ILE A 19 10.04 7.24 -7.05
C ILE A 19 10.95 8.00 -6.08
N MET A 20 10.37 8.70 -5.11
CA MET A 20 11.14 9.43 -4.10
C MET A 20 11.94 8.48 -3.21
N LEU A 21 11.34 7.38 -2.76
CA LEU A 21 12.03 6.35 -1.99
C LEU A 21 13.22 5.74 -2.76
N LEU A 22 13.07 5.50 -4.07
CA LEU A 22 14.16 4.98 -4.91
C LEU A 22 15.33 5.97 -5.03
N LYS A 23 15.07 7.27 -4.96
CA LYS A 23 16.11 8.30 -5.01
C LYS A 23 16.91 8.41 -3.72
N ASP A 24 16.33 7.98 -2.60
CA ASP A 24 16.94 8.08 -1.27
C ASP A 24 17.69 6.79 -0.85
N ILE A 25 17.87 5.84 -1.79
CA ILE A 25 18.46 4.52 -1.50
C ILE A 25 19.98 4.55 -1.25
N ASP A 26 20.67 5.60 -1.70
CA ASP A 26 22.15 5.70 -1.64
C ASP A 26 22.71 5.85 -0.21
N THR A 27 21.86 6.03 0.80
CA THR A 27 22.28 6.23 2.20
C THR A 27 22.06 5.03 3.12
N ILE A 28 21.70 3.86 2.58
CA ILE A 28 21.18 2.77 3.41
C ILE A 28 22.27 1.75 3.78
N ASP A 29 22.37 1.47 5.08
CA ASP A 29 23.38 0.63 5.72
C ASP A 29 23.33 -0.83 5.21
N HIS A 30 24.49 -1.48 5.15
CA HIS A 30 24.65 -2.85 4.64
C HIS A 30 23.83 -3.86 5.45
N ASP A 31 23.60 -3.58 6.74
CA ASP A 31 22.79 -4.41 7.64
C ASP A 31 21.29 -4.38 7.30
N SER A 32 20.84 -3.46 6.42
CA SER A 32 19.44 -3.31 6.00
C SER A 32 19.14 -3.88 4.61
N GLU A 33 20.12 -4.49 3.93
CA GLU A 33 19.99 -4.89 2.51
C GLU A 33 18.83 -5.85 2.25
N GLU A 34 18.65 -6.87 3.10
CA GLU A 34 17.55 -7.85 2.94
C GLU A 34 16.19 -7.17 3.09
N ALA A 35 16.05 -6.35 4.13
CA ALA A 35 14.83 -5.62 4.43
C ALA A 35 14.46 -4.66 3.29
N LEU A 36 15.45 -3.97 2.73
CA LEU A 36 15.26 -3.11 1.55
C LEU A 36 14.81 -3.89 0.33
N ARG A 37 15.47 -5.00 0.03
CA ARG A 37 15.06 -5.87 -1.10
C ARG A 37 13.62 -6.32 -0.93
N PHE A 38 13.21 -6.66 0.29
CA PHE A 38 11.82 -6.99 0.61
C PHE A 38 10.87 -5.81 0.35
N VAL A 39 11.20 -4.59 0.80
CA VAL A 39 10.38 -3.39 0.56
C VAL A 39 10.27 -3.08 -0.92
N PHE A 40 11.37 -2.98 -1.65
CA PHE A 40 11.34 -2.61 -3.06
C PHE A 40 10.62 -3.66 -3.91
N ARG A 41 10.80 -4.94 -3.60
CA ARG A 41 10.04 -6.02 -4.27
C ARG A 41 8.55 -5.91 -3.98
N SER A 42 8.17 -5.67 -2.72
CA SER A 42 6.78 -5.52 -2.31
C SER A 42 6.13 -4.31 -2.99
N LEU A 43 6.82 -3.16 -3.02
CA LEU A 43 6.34 -1.95 -3.70
C LEU A 43 6.24 -2.16 -5.22
N GLY A 44 7.23 -2.81 -5.84
CA GLY A 44 7.20 -3.11 -7.27
C GLY A 44 5.98 -3.96 -7.66
N PHE A 45 5.69 -5.00 -6.88
CA PHE A 45 4.51 -5.84 -7.08
C PHE A 45 3.19 -5.08 -6.83
N MET A 46 3.13 -4.33 -5.74
CA MET A 46 1.94 -3.60 -5.32
C MET A 46 1.54 -2.50 -6.32
N LEU A 47 2.53 -1.81 -6.89
CA LEU A 47 2.31 -0.66 -7.77
C LEU A 47 2.24 -1.04 -9.26
N GLU A 48 2.54 -2.29 -9.62
CA GLU A 48 2.63 -2.77 -11.01
C GLU A 48 1.43 -2.37 -11.88
N ARG A 49 0.22 -2.50 -11.33
CA ARG A 49 -1.05 -2.29 -12.06
C ARG A 49 -1.52 -0.84 -12.07
N ILE A 50 -0.93 0.00 -11.23
CA ILE A 50 -1.41 1.37 -11.03
C ILE A 50 -1.27 2.23 -12.29
N PRO A 51 -0.16 2.20 -13.05
CA PRO A 51 -0.03 3.01 -14.26
C PRO A 51 -1.15 2.78 -15.28
N GLU A 52 -1.51 1.52 -15.51
CA GLU A 52 -2.60 1.14 -16.41
C GLU A 52 -3.96 1.58 -15.87
N ALA A 53 -4.21 1.39 -14.57
CA ALA A 53 -5.44 1.81 -13.91
C ALA A 53 -5.66 3.34 -13.94
N LEU A 54 -4.58 4.13 -13.90
CA LEU A 54 -4.66 5.59 -13.95
C LEU A 54 -5.15 6.11 -15.32
N VAL A 55 -4.69 5.48 -16.40
CA VAL A 55 -5.04 5.86 -17.77
C VAL A 55 -6.31 5.15 -18.27
N SER A 56 -6.77 4.13 -17.57
CA SER A 56 -8.03 3.44 -17.87
C SER A 56 -9.26 4.32 -17.55
N ASP A 57 -10.26 4.23 -18.41
CA ASP A 57 -11.61 4.76 -18.17
C ASP A 57 -12.51 3.73 -17.45
N ASN A 58 -12.02 2.50 -17.24
CA ASN A 58 -12.74 1.48 -16.50
C ASN A 58 -12.60 1.71 -14.98
N GLU A 59 -13.70 2.14 -14.37
CA GLU A 59 -13.77 2.39 -12.92
C GLU A 59 -13.54 1.11 -12.10
N GLU A 60 -13.89 -0.06 -12.64
CA GLU A 60 -13.68 -1.34 -11.97
C GLU A 60 -12.19 -1.68 -11.84
N ASP A 61 -11.42 -1.44 -12.90
CA ASP A 61 -9.97 -1.67 -12.90
C ASP A 61 -9.27 -0.72 -11.94
N LEU A 62 -9.71 0.53 -11.89
CA LEU A 62 -9.23 1.53 -10.93
C LEU A 62 -9.46 1.08 -9.49
N TYR A 63 -10.70 0.68 -9.19
CA TYR A 63 -11.08 0.29 -7.83
C TYR A 63 -10.40 -1.00 -7.41
N PHE A 64 -10.23 -1.94 -8.34
CA PHE A 64 -9.50 -3.17 -8.07
C PHE A 64 -8.02 -2.91 -7.81
N ALA A 65 -7.35 -2.11 -8.65
CA ALA A 65 -5.95 -1.75 -8.45
C ALA A 65 -5.73 -1.04 -7.11
N ALA A 66 -6.62 -0.09 -6.75
CA ALA A 66 -6.53 0.61 -5.48
C ALA A 66 -6.83 -0.30 -4.27
N PHE A 67 -7.79 -1.21 -4.38
CA PHE A 67 -8.07 -2.19 -3.34
C PHE A 67 -6.86 -3.10 -3.09
N GLN A 68 -6.22 -3.60 -4.16
CA GLN A 68 -5.00 -4.40 -4.03
C GLN A 68 -3.86 -3.60 -3.40
N TYR A 69 -3.66 -2.36 -3.86
CA TYR A 69 -2.64 -1.45 -3.32
C TYR A 69 -2.80 -1.26 -1.80
N TYR A 70 -3.99 -0.90 -1.33
CA TYR A 70 -4.19 -0.62 0.10
C TYR A 70 -3.99 -1.84 0.99
N ASN A 71 -4.49 -3.02 0.58
CA ASN A 71 -4.33 -4.25 1.35
C ASN A 71 -2.84 -4.65 1.46
N LEU A 72 -2.13 -4.63 0.32
CA LEU A 72 -0.71 -4.96 0.30
C LEU A 72 0.13 -3.92 1.05
N LEU A 73 -0.28 -2.64 1.06
CA LEU A 73 0.40 -1.61 1.85
C LEU A 73 0.25 -1.86 3.35
N ALA A 74 -0.95 -2.24 3.82
CA ALA A 74 -1.18 -2.60 5.22
C ALA A 74 -0.34 -3.83 5.62
N GLU A 75 -0.30 -4.85 4.76
CA GLU A 75 0.55 -6.04 4.97
C GLU A 75 2.04 -5.67 5.01
N LEU A 76 2.51 -4.82 4.11
CA LEU A 76 3.91 -4.36 4.09
C LEU A 76 4.26 -3.63 5.39
N LYS A 77 3.42 -2.69 5.84
CA LYS A 77 3.63 -1.94 7.10
C LYS A 77 3.70 -2.91 8.30
N SER A 78 2.82 -3.92 8.34
CA SER A 78 2.80 -4.94 9.39
C SER A 78 4.06 -5.83 9.38
N ASN A 79 4.42 -6.34 8.19
CA ASN A 79 5.59 -7.20 8.02
C ASN A 79 6.89 -6.49 8.38
N LEU A 80 7.02 -5.21 8.06
CA LEU A 80 8.19 -4.41 8.45
C LEU A 80 8.30 -4.25 9.96
N ALA A 81 7.19 -3.95 10.64
CA ALA A 81 7.18 -3.80 12.09
C ALA A 81 7.57 -5.10 12.83
N LEU A 82 7.21 -6.26 12.27
CA LEU A 82 7.48 -7.57 12.88
C LEU A 82 8.85 -8.13 12.52
N SER A 83 9.22 -8.09 11.24
CA SER A 83 10.40 -8.79 10.71
C SER A 83 11.65 -7.90 10.64
N TYR A 84 11.47 -6.58 10.53
CA TYR A 84 12.57 -5.64 10.35
C TYR A 84 12.42 -4.39 11.25
N PRO A 85 12.28 -4.54 12.58
CA PRO A 85 12.01 -3.43 13.50
C PRO A 85 13.13 -2.38 13.56
N HIS A 86 14.32 -2.70 13.03
CA HIS A 86 15.48 -1.83 12.98
C HIS A 86 15.51 -0.95 11.71
N LEU A 87 14.68 -1.26 10.72
CA LEU A 87 14.66 -0.58 9.43
C LEU A 87 13.97 0.78 9.55
N SER A 88 14.69 1.86 9.23
CA SER A 88 14.16 3.22 9.24
C SER A 88 13.72 3.65 7.83
N ILE A 89 12.65 3.04 7.32
CA ILE A 89 12.01 3.49 6.07
C ILE A 89 10.71 4.22 6.42
N ASP A 90 10.58 5.43 5.91
CA ASP A 90 9.35 6.21 6.07
C ASP A 90 8.32 5.82 5.00
N LEU A 91 7.26 5.12 5.42
CA LEU A 91 6.12 4.78 4.58
C LEU A 91 4.91 5.71 4.76
N HIS A 92 5.01 6.80 5.53
CA HIS A 92 3.88 7.72 5.75
C HIS A 92 3.44 8.44 4.47
N ASN A 93 4.32 8.57 3.48
CA ASN A 93 4.01 9.20 2.20
C ASN A 93 3.20 8.29 1.24
N PHE A 94 2.94 7.02 1.63
CA PHE A 94 2.08 6.10 0.87
C PHE A 94 0.63 6.21 1.39
N PRO A 95 -0.30 6.80 0.62
CA PRO A 95 -1.65 7.11 1.09
C PRO A 95 -2.55 5.88 1.22
N ASP A 96 -3.48 5.91 2.17
CA ASP A 96 -4.49 4.86 2.38
C ASP A 96 -5.86 5.44 2.82
N SER A 97 -6.14 6.70 2.48
CA SER A 97 -7.31 7.43 3.01
C SER A 97 -8.66 6.88 2.56
N HIS A 98 -8.69 6.06 1.50
CA HIS A 98 -9.92 5.51 0.92
C HIS A 98 -10.13 4.02 1.19
N VAL A 99 -9.38 3.41 2.11
CA VAL A 99 -9.51 1.98 2.49
C VAL A 99 -10.97 1.58 2.76
N ALA A 100 -11.68 2.34 3.60
CA ALA A 100 -13.06 2.00 3.98
C ALA A 100 -13.99 1.95 2.76
N ILE A 101 -13.83 2.89 1.82
CA ILE A 101 -14.64 2.95 0.60
C ILE A 101 -14.37 1.74 -0.29
N LEU A 102 -13.11 1.32 -0.40
CA LEU A 102 -12.74 0.19 -1.27
C LEU A 102 -13.05 -1.16 -0.65
N ASN A 103 -12.96 -1.29 0.68
CA ASN A 103 -13.46 -2.46 1.39
C ASN A 103 -14.96 -2.60 1.14
N ASP A 104 -15.74 -1.55 1.39
CA ASP A 104 -17.19 -1.54 1.12
C ASP A 104 -17.53 -1.93 -0.33
N TRP A 105 -16.78 -1.41 -1.30
CA TRP A 105 -16.95 -1.75 -2.70
C TRP A 105 -16.67 -3.24 -2.96
N TRP A 106 -15.55 -3.76 -2.43
CA TRP A 106 -15.16 -5.16 -2.58
C TRP A 106 -16.19 -6.11 -1.98
N GLU A 107 -16.67 -5.81 -0.77
CA GLU A 107 -17.67 -6.62 -0.10
C GLU A 107 -18.99 -6.64 -0.85
N LYS A 108 -19.45 -5.48 -1.35
CA LYS A 108 -20.67 -5.39 -2.18
C LYS A 108 -20.53 -6.17 -3.47
N LYS A 109 -19.33 -6.17 -4.07
CA LYS A 109 -19.06 -6.83 -5.35
C LYS A 109 -18.96 -8.35 -5.21
N THR A 110 -18.31 -8.84 -4.16
CA THR A 110 -17.98 -10.27 -4.02
C THR A 110 -18.87 -11.02 -3.03
N GLY A 111 -19.54 -10.31 -2.13
CA GLY A 111 -20.24 -10.90 -0.98
C GLY A 111 -19.30 -11.39 0.12
N LEU A 112 -17.99 -11.22 -0.03
CA LEU A 112 -16.98 -11.59 0.97
C LEU A 112 -16.72 -10.43 1.91
N LYS A 113 -16.54 -10.72 3.20
CA LYS A 113 -16.13 -9.70 4.17
C LYS A 113 -14.63 -9.49 4.08
N VAL A 114 -14.22 -8.22 4.10
CA VAL A 114 -12.80 -7.88 4.27
C VAL A 114 -12.51 -8.01 5.74
N ASP A 115 -11.59 -8.90 6.10
CA ASP A 115 -11.04 -8.91 7.44
C ASP A 115 -10.28 -7.60 7.61
N GLU A 116 -10.90 -6.62 8.28
CA GLU A 116 -10.13 -5.51 8.81
C GLU A 116 -9.02 -6.12 9.67
N PRO A 117 -7.78 -5.61 9.62
CA PRO A 117 -6.81 -5.94 10.63
C PRO A 117 -7.44 -5.52 11.95
N THR A 118 -8.03 -6.48 12.66
CA THR A 118 -8.59 -6.27 13.97
C THR A 118 -7.48 -5.57 14.75
N LYS A 119 -7.83 -4.52 15.48
CA LYS A 119 -6.97 -3.87 16.47
C LYS A 119 -6.55 -4.82 17.62
N GLN A 120 -6.47 -6.12 17.35
CA GLN A 120 -6.18 -7.24 18.24
C GLN A 120 -4.82 -7.88 17.95
N THR A 121 -3.87 -7.13 17.38
CA THR A 121 -2.47 -7.50 17.51
C THR A 121 -1.84 -6.57 18.55
N MET A 122 -1.71 -7.12 19.76
CA MET A 122 -0.85 -6.66 20.88
C MET A 122 -1.42 -5.64 21.87
N SER A 123 -2.44 -6.04 22.63
CA SER A 123 -2.50 -5.65 24.06
C SER A 123 -1.46 -6.47 24.82
N ILE A 124 -0.21 -6.00 24.89
CA ILE A 124 0.71 -6.50 25.92
C ILE A 124 0.21 -5.92 27.24
N HIS A 125 -0.44 -6.74 28.05
CA HIS A 125 -0.64 -6.42 29.45
C HIS A 125 0.72 -6.57 30.16
N SER A 126 1.27 -5.43 30.57
CA SER A 126 2.37 -5.29 31.53
C SER A 126 2.00 -5.86 32.89
#